data_AF-A0A0F5RAR7-F1
#
_entry.id   AF-A0A0F5RAR7-F1
#
_cell.length_a   1.000
_cell.length_b   1.000
_cell.length_c   1.000
_cell.angle_alpha   90.00
_cell.angle_beta   90.00
_cell.angle_gamma   90.00
#
_symmetry.space_group_name_H-M   'P 1'
#
loop_
_entity.id
_entity.type
_entity.pdbx_description
1 polymer ?
#
loop_
_entity_poly.entity_id
_entity_poly.type
_entity_poly.pdbx_seq_one_letter_code
_entity_poly.pdbx_strand_id
1 'polypeptide(L)' 'MKNKGQNAKSVVDQLDREIKSVEGWWQGESAKAFVDEFNQLKPSLDKLVECVNNISTSLQKVADIKEQSDRDIASQLRK' A
#
# COMPACT_ATOMS: atom_id res chain seq x y z
N MET A 1 4.07 -5.81 10.85
CA MET A 1 3.33 -5.89 9.56
C MET A 1 3.24 -4.57 8.76
N LYS A 2 3.80 -3.43 9.23
CA LYS A 2 3.77 -2.13 8.52
C LYS A 2 4.49 -2.08 7.16
N ASN A 3 5.27 -3.11 6.83
CA ASN A 3 6.21 -3.07 5.71
C ASN A 3 5.57 -3.31 4.33
N LYS A 4 4.40 -3.97 4.25
CA LYS A 4 3.84 -4.38 2.95
C LYS A 4 3.23 -3.22 2.15
N GLY A 5 2.46 -2.34 2.80
CA GLY A 5 1.91 -1.16 2.11
C GLY A 5 2.97 -0.10 1.81
N GLN A 6 4.02 0.00 2.64
CA GLN A 6 5.19 0.83 2.33
C GLN A 6 5.94 0.34 1.08
N ASN A 7 6.10 -0.96 0.91
CA ASN A 7 6.71 -1.53 -0.30
C ASN A 7 5.88 -1.23 -1.56
N ALA A 8 4.56 -1.39 -1.48
CA ALA A 8 3.66 -1.07 -2.60
C ALA A 8 3.75 0.42 -2.98
N LYS A 9 3.75 1.32 -2.00
CA LYS A 9 3.95 2.76 -2.24
C LYS A 9 5.30 3.05 -2.89
N SER A 10 6.37 2.42 -2.41
CA SER A 10 7.72 2.61 -2.97
C SER A 10 7.79 2.22 -4.44
N VAL A 11 7.10 1.16 -4.86
CA VAL A 11 7.04 0.72 -6.26
C VAL A 11 6.28 1.74 -7.11
N VAL A 12 5.13 2.24 -6.64
CA VAL A 12 4.35 3.28 -7.35
C VAL A 12 5.18 4.57 -7.51
N ASP A 13 5.86 5.01 -6.45
CA ASP A 13 6.71 6.20 -6.47
C ASP A 13 7.96 6.02 -7.35
N GLN A 14 8.44 4.77 -7.53
CA GLN A 14 9.53 4.48 -8.46
C GLN A 14 9.07 4.56 -9.91
N LEU A 15 7.91 3.97 -10.24
CA LEU A 15 7.32 4.05 -11.58
C LEU A 15 7.04 5.50 -11.99
N ASP A 16 6.50 6.33 -11.09
CA ASP A 16 6.24 7.76 -11.35
C ASP A 16 7.53 8.54 -11.70
N ARG A 17 8.65 8.20 -11.04
CA ARG A 17 9.96 8.81 -11.32
C ARG A 17 10.56 8.35 -12.65
N GLU A 18 10.47 7.05 -12.94
CA GLU A 18 10.97 6.49 -14.20
C GLU A 18 10.22 7.09 -15.39
N ILE A 19 8.90 7.23 -15.31
CA ILE A 19 8.07 7.82 -16.38
C ILE A 19 8.45 9.29 -16.62
N LYS A 20 8.56 10.10 -15.55
CA LYS A 20 9.00 11.50 -15.66
C LYS A 20 10.41 11.63 -16.23
N SER A 21 11.31 10.71 -15.89
CA SER A 21 12.66 10.70 -16.46
C SER A 21 12.64 10.41 -17.96
N VAL A 22 11.66 9.64 -18.43
CA VAL A 22 11.54 9.26 -19.83
C VAL A 22 10.86 10.35 -20.67
N GLU A 23 9.90 11.09 -20.12
CA GLU A 23 9.30 12.27 -20.76
C GLU A 23 10.32 13.33 -21.21
N GLY A 24 11.44 13.44 -20.49
CA GLY A 24 12.49 14.42 -20.80
C GLY A 24 13.21 14.18 -22.13
N TRP A 25 13.28 12.94 -22.61
CA TRP A 25 13.99 12.57 -23.85
C TRP A 25 13.11 11.86 -24.89
N TRP A 26 11.99 11.28 -24.48
CA TRP A 26 11.02 10.64 -25.37
C TRP A 26 9.92 11.62 -25.77
N GLN A 27 10.14 12.32 -26.89
CA GLN A 27 9.19 13.30 -27.46
C GLN A 27 8.33 12.62 -28.55
N GLY A 28 7.00 12.71 -28.45
CA GLY A 28 6.08 12.19 -29.48
C GLY A 28 4.69 11.83 -28.94
N GLU A 29 3.71 11.65 -29.83
CA GLU A 29 2.32 11.32 -29.45
C GLU A 29 2.20 10.00 -28.67
N SER A 30 3.06 9.01 -28.98
CA SER A 30 3.08 7.73 -28.25
C SER A 30 3.55 7.87 -26.81
N ALA A 31 4.53 8.75 -26.54
CA ALA A 31 5.00 9.01 -25.19
C ALA A 31 3.91 9.70 -24.36
N LYS A 32 3.22 10.67 -24.96
CA LYS A 32 2.06 11.34 -24.35
C LYS A 32 0.95 10.35 -24.00
N ALA A 33 0.60 9.46 -24.93
CA ALA A 33 -0.44 8.45 -24.69
C ALA A 33 -0.10 7.52 -23.51
N PHE A 34 1.16 7.08 -23.41
CA PHE A 34 1.62 6.23 -22.30
C PHE A 34 1.59 6.95 -20.94
N VAL A 35 2.03 8.22 -20.91
CA VAL A 35 1.94 9.07 -19.70
C VAL A 35 0.50 9.28 -19.27
N ASP A 36 -0.38 9.58 -20.22
CA ASP A 36 -1.80 9.79 -19.94
C ASP A 36 -2.45 8.52 -19.38
N GLU A 37 -2.13 7.35 -19.95
CA GLU A 37 -2.57 6.05 -19.42
C GLU A 37 -2.06 5.80 -18.00
N PHE A 38 -0.77 6.05 -17.73
CA PHE A 38 -0.22 5.90 -16.38
C PHE A 38 -0.89 6.83 -15.37
N ASN A 39 -1.09 8.11 -15.75
CA ASN A 39 -1.77 9.09 -14.90
C ASN A 39 -3.22 8.67 -14.58
N GLN A 40 -3.90 8.00 -15.51
CA GLN A 40 -5.22 7.43 -15.28
C GLN A 40 -5.18 6.21 -14.34
N LEU A 41 -4.14 5.39 -14.41
CA LEU A 41 -3.98 4.22 -13.53
C LEU A 41 -3.53 4.58 -12.10
N LYS A 42 -2.76 5.66 -11.93
CA LYS A 42 -2.14 6.04 -10.66
C LYS A 42 -3.11 6.07 -9.47
N PRO A 43 -4.33 6.66 -9.56
CA PRO A 43 -5.28 6.64 -8.45
C PRO A 43 -5.71 5.22 -8.02
N SER A 44 -5.75 4.27 -8.94
CA SER A 44 -6.08 2.87 -8.63
C SER A 44 -4.92 2.17 -7.90
N LEU A 45 -3.68 2.53 -8.23
CA LEU A 45 -2.50 2.05 -7.52
C LEU A 45 -2.44 2.62 -6.09
N ASP A 46 -2.78 3.89 -5.90
CA ASP A 46 -2.88 4.50 -4.56
C ASP A 46 -3.95 3.81 -3.69
N LYS A 47 -5.11 3.48 -4.26
CA LYS A 47 -6.16 2.71 -3.57
C LYS A 47 -5.70 1.30 -3.19
N LEU A 48 -4.88 0.66 -4.03
CA LEU A 48 -4.30 -0.64 -3.71
C LEU A 48 -3.36 -0.54 -2.49
N VAL A 49 -2.50 0.47 -2.46
CA VAL A 49 -1.61 0.76 -1.32
C VAL A 49 -2.42 0.98 -0.04
N GLU A 50 -3.49 1.77 -0.11
CA GLU A 50 -4.40 2.02 1.02
C GLU A 50 -5.04 0.72 1.51
N CYS A 51 -5.56 -0.10 0.60
CA CYS A 51 -6.18 -1.38 0.93
C CYS A 51 -5.20 -2.31 1.67
N VAL A 52 -3.96 -2.43 1.18
CA VAL A 52 -2.92 -3.25 1.83
C VAL A 52 -2.59 -2.72 3.24
N ASN A 53 -2.51 -1.40 3.43
CA ASN A 53 -2.29 -0.79 4.74
C ASN A 53 -3.46 -1.06 5.71
N ASN A 54 -4.68 -0.96 5.21
CA ASN A 54 -5.90 -1.18 6.00
C ASN A 54 -5.99 -2.65 6.45
N ILE A 55 -5.77 -3.61 5.54
CA ILE A 55 -5.75 -5.03 5.88
C ILE A 55 -4.66 -5.34 6.92
N SER A 56 -3.45 -4.80 6.72
CA SER A 56 -2.34 -5.00 7.66
C SER A 56 -2.66 -4.46 9.06
N THR A 57 -3.34 -3.32 9.13
CA THR A 57 -3.78 -2.69 10.38
C THR A 57 -4.87 -3.52 11.06
N SER A 58 -5.86 -3.99 10.29
CA SER A 58 -6.93 -4.84 10.80
C SER A 58 -6.40 -6.16 11.35
N LEU A 59 -5.45 -6.80 10.66
CA LEU A 59 -4.79 -8.02 11.15
C LEU A 59 -4.07 -7.79 12.48
N GLN A 60 -3.38 -6.65 12.65
CA GLN A 60 -2.76 -6.31 13.92
C GLN A 60 -3.80 -6.13 15.04
N LYS A 61 -4.87 -5.39 14.77
CA LYS A 61 -5.95 -5.19 15.75
C LYS A 61 -6.59 -6.51 16.19
N VAL A 62 -6.82 -7.43 15.25
CA VAL A 62 -7.36 -8.76 15.57
C VAL A 62 -6.40 -9.53 16.49
N ALA A 63 -5.09 -9.49 16.21
CA ALA A 63 -4.09 -10.12 17.07
C ALA A 63 -4.09 -9.51 18.48
N ASP A 64 -4.13 -8.18 18.59
CA ASP A 64 -4.14 -7.47 19.87
C ASP A 64 -5.40 -7.79 20.69
N ILE A 65 -6.57 -7.81 20.05
CA ILE A 65 -7.85 -8.19 20.68
C ILE A 65 -7.79 -9.63 21.18
N LYS A 66 -7.25 -10.55 20.37
CA LYS A 66 -7.15 -11.96 20.73
C LYS A 66 -6.23 -12.16 21.93
N GLU A 67 -5.06 -11.53 21.92
CA GLU A 67 -4.11 -11.60 23.03
C GLU A 67 -4.69 -10.99 24.32
N GLN A 68 -5.37 -9.86 24.22
CA GLN A 68 -6.03 -9.24 25.37
C GLN A 68 -7.12 -10.15 25.94
N SER A 69 -7.98 -10.72 25.08
CA SER A 69 -9.02 -11.64 25.49
C SER A 69 -8.44 -12.89 26.17
N ASP A 70 -7.35 -13.44 25.65
CA ASP A 70 -6.70 -14.62 26.23
C ASP A 70 -6.08 -14.29 27.60
N ARG A 71 -5.49 -13.10 27.77
CA ARG A 71 -4.99 -12.60 29.06
C ARG A 71 -6.10 -12.44 30.09
N ASP A 72 -7.24 -11.88 29.69
CA ASP A 72 -8.37 -11.66 30.58
C ASP A 72 -8.97 -12.98 31.07
N ILE A 73 -9.17 -13.96 30.17
CA ILE A 73 -9.65 -15.30 30.53
C ILE A 73 -8.67 -15.99 31.48
N ALA A 74 -7.36 -15.95 31.19
CA ALA A 74 -6.35 -16.54 32.04
C ALA A 74 -6.33 -15.91 33.45
N SER A 75 -6.57 -14.59 33.56
CA SER A 75 -6.64 -13.91 34.85
C SER A 75 -7.85 -14.35 35.70
N GLN A 76 -8.98 -14.67 35.04
CA GLN A 76 -10.19 -15.15 35.71
C GLN A 76 -10.04 -16.59 36.19
N LEU A 77 -9.40 -17.46 35.41
CA LEU A 77 -9.17 -18.87 35.77
C LEU A 77 -8.16 -19.06 36.91
N ARG A 78 -7.30 -18.05 37.18
CA ARG A 78 -6.30 -18.08 38.26
C ARG A 78 -6.82 -17.53 39.59
N LYS A 79 -8.06 -17.01 39.62
CA LYS A 79 -8.77 -16.63 40.84
C LYS A 79 -9.56 -17.83 41.35
#